data_AF-A0AAX6MVQ0-F1
#
_entry.id   AF-A0AAX6MVQ0-F1
#
_cell.length_a   1.000
_cell.length_b   1.000
_cell.length_c   1.000
_cell.angle_alpha   90.00
_cell.angle_beta   90.00
_cell.angle_gamma   90.00
#
_symmetry.space_group_name_H-M   'P 1'
#
loop_
_entity.id
_entity.type
_entity.pdbx_description
1 polymer ?
#
loop_
_entity_poly.entity_id
_entity_poly.type
_entity_poly.pdbx_seq_one_letter_code
_entity_poly.pdbx_strand_id
1 'polypeptide(L)'
;MAPAIVAVKNIYRRYQCLFLKALNRVDSIYSSQVYGGSAPMPINEMARSSSEEFLFHEAPHRRDVLEPTALVLKDRYIAPETDPTNSLYEIGRDVTAIPLKATSVTFERIEDHRLSEVSLPASTESQKKHLFYLAHPLGSQYRIDTPAYYLTSFSPNTLGNISLEISKSRLGKTEFKVLVSSGKTWSDTPLFVENPELLFSVRQKWAHARHMWTDSSDEEVAYEDNKDNQHKLVVTTAMGRERRDALVAAWCLKLWHDTSESSRAKRDRELDTVSYVLLDMKTNNF
;
A
#
# COMPACT_ATOMS: atom_id res chain seq x y z
N MET A 1 -9.04 -35.22 -9.55
CA MET A 1 -9.55 -33.88 -9.17
C MET A 1 -8.45 -32.90 -8.73
N ALA A 2 -7.36 -33.36 -8.09
CA ALA A 2 -6.22 -32.52 -7.66
C ALA A 2 -5.36 -31.82 -8.75
N PRO A 3 -5.08 -32.40 -9.94
CA PRO A 3 -4.14 -31.78 -10.89
C PRO A 3 -4.70 -30.54 -11.61
N ALA A 4 -6.02 -30.45 -11.77
CA ALA A 4 -6.67 -29.29 -12.39
C ALA A 4 -6.57 -28.03 -11.51
N ILE A 5 -6.65 -28.19 -10.19
CA ILE A 5 -6.49 -27.07 -9.23
C ILE A 5 -5.04 -26.57 -9.24
N VAL A 6 -4.04 -27.45 -9.37
CA VAL A 6 -2.63 -27.08 -9.47
C VAL A 6 -2.34 -26.35 -10.80
N ALA A 7 -2.94 -26.81 -11.90
CA ALA A 7 -2.81 -26.17 -13.21
C ALA A 7 -3.40 -24.75 -13.20
N VAL A 8 -4.60 -24.57 -12.63
CA VAL A 8 -5.23 -23.26 -12.46
C VAL A 8 -4.38 -22.35 -11.57
N LYS A 9 -3.85 -22.84 -10.44
CA LYS A 9 -2.94 -22.09 -9.55
C LYS A 9 -1.68 -21.59 -10.28
N ASN A 10 -1.07 -22.40 -11.13
CA ASN A 10 0.11 -22.01 -11.90
C ASN A 10 -0.19 -20.99 -13.01
N ILE A 11 -1.37 -21.08 -13.62
CA ILE A 11 -1.83 -20.12 -14.62
C ILE A 11 -2.03 -18.74 -13.98
N TYR A 12 -2.70 -18.66 -12.82
CA TYR A 12 -2.89 -17.39 -12.11
C TYR A 12 -1.57 -16.79 -11.59
N ARG A 13 -0.63 -17.60 -11.08
CA ARG A 13 0.72 -17.13 -10.69
C ARG A 13 1.49 -16.54 -11.87
N ARG A 14 1.41 -17.15 -13.05
CA ARG A 14 2.02 -16.60 -14.28
C ARG A 14 1.37 -15.29 -14.70
N TYR A 15 0.04 -15.16 -14.63
CA TYR A 15 -0.63 -13.91 -15.00
C TYR A 15 -0.32 -12.76 -14.03
N GLN A 16 -0.18 -13.02 -12.74
CA GLN A 16 0.17 -11.99 -11.75
C GLN A 16 1.61 -11.48 -11.98
N CYS A 17 2.54 -12.39 -12.28
CA CYS A 17 3.92 -12.05 -12.66
C CYS A 17 3.98 -11.31 -14.01
N LEU A 18 3.16 -11.70 -14.98
CA LEU A 18 3.10 -11.06 -16.30
C LEU A 18 2.42 -9.69 -16.26
N PHE A 19 1.40 -9.50 -15.41
CA PHE A 19 0.72 -8.22 -15.24
C PHE A 19 1.62 -7.19 -14.56
N LEU A 20 2.34 -7.58 -13.50
CA LEU A 20 3.34 -6.71 -12.86
C LEU A 20 4.53 -6.41 -13.79
N LYS A 21 4.98 -7.40 -14.59
CA LYS A 21 5.99 -7.17 -15.64
C LYS A 21 5.49 -6.29 -16.79
N ALA A 22 4.21 -6.38 -17.15
CA ALA A 22 3.59 -5.57 -18.19
C ALA A 22 3.44 -4.10 -17.75
N LEU A 23 3.08 -3.86 -16.49
CA LEU A 23 3.09 -2.51 -15.90
C LEU A 23 4.51 -1.90 -15.92
N ASN A 24 5.54 -2.65 -15.53
CA ASN A 24 6.93 -2.19 -15.61
C ASN A 24 7.40 -1.86 -17.04
N ARG A 25 6.85 -2.51 -18.07
CA ARG A 25 7.23 -2.24 -19.46
C ARG A 25 6.63 -0.94 -19.98
N VAL A 26 5.46 -0.53 -19.49
CA VAL A 26 4.85 0.75 -19.84
C VAL A 26 5.64 1.92 -19.22
N ASP A 27 6.09 1.78 -17.98
CA ASP A 27 6.90 2.81 -17.29
C ASP A 27 8.32 2.93 -17.86
N SER A 28 8.93 1.81 -18.27
CA SER A 28 10.24 1.81 -18.94
C SER A 28 10.23 2.49 -20.32
N ILE A 29 9.12 2.39 -21.06
CA ILE A 29 8.99 3.04 -22.38
C ILE A 29 8.90 4.56 -22.22
N TYR A 30 8.25 5.05 -21.16
CA TYR A 30 8.17 6.49 -20.85
C TYR A 30 9.50 7.07 -20.36
N SER A 31 10.34 6.29 -19.67
CA SER A 31 11.66 6.75 -19.21
C SER A 31 12.75 6.68 -20.30
N SER A 32 12.60 5.83 -21.32
CA SER A 32 13.64 5.58 -22.33
C SER A 32 13.75 6.62 -23.46
N GLN A 33 12.87 7.62 -23.54
CA GLN A 33 12.98 8.69 -24.56
C GLN A 33 13.90 9.85 -24.15
N VAL A 34 14.47 9.81 -22.94
CA VAL A 34 15.44 10.81 -22.48
C VAL A 34 16.68 10.07 -22.01
N TYR A 35 17.57 9.68 -22.94
CA TYR A 35 19.03 9.54 -22.75
C TYR A 35 19.61 8.92 -24.03
N GLY A 36 19.99 9.78 -24.97
CA GLY A 36 20.81 9.42 -26.11
C GLY A 36 22.29 9.48 -25.76
N GLY A 37 23.02 8.39 -26.02
CA GLY A 37 24.43 8.38 -26.43
C GLY A 37 25.50 8.49 -25.35
N SER A 38 26.19 7.39 -25.06
CA SER A 38 27.61 7.17 -25.43
C SER A 38 28.12 5.85 -24.82
N ALA A 39 28.98 5.15 -25.56
CA ALA A 39 29.50 3.81 -25.29
C ALA A 39 30.59 3.78 -24.19
N PRO A 40 30.92 2.59 -23.63
CA PRO A 40 31.70 2.45 -22.40
C PRO A 40 33.21 2.32 -22.67
N MET A 41 34.03 2.77 -21.72
CA MET A 41 35.47 2.50 -21.64
C MET A 41 35.76 1.43 -20.57
N PRO A 42 36.78 0.56 -20.75
CA PRO A 42 37.04 -0.56 -19.85
C PRO A 42 37.90 -0.12 -18.66
N ILE A 43 37.57 -0.60 -17.46
CA ILE A 43 38.38 -0.40 -16.26
C ILE A 43 39.15 -1.71 -15.99
N ASN A 44 40.47 -1.63 -16.10
CA ASN A 44 41.40 -2.69 -15.70
C ASN A 44 41.61 -2.64 -14.18
N GLU A 45 41.36 -3.79 -13.55
CA GLU A 45 42.07 -4.44 -12.46
C GLU A 45 43.29 -3.72 -11.84
N MET A 46 43.25 -3.44 -10.54
CA MET A 46 44.27 -3.77 -9.52
C MET A 46 44.00 -3.05 -8.18
N ALA A 47 43.67 -3.82 -7.13
CA ALA A 47 44.14 -3.70 -5.74
C ALA A 47 43.21 -4.54 -4.83
N ARG A 48 43.59 -5.79 -4.53
CA ARG A 48 44.24 -6.21 -3.26
C ARG A 48 43.47 -5.87 -1.98
N SER A 49 42.83 -6.91 -1.46
CA SER A 49 42.85 -7.37 -0.06
C SER A 49 42.74 -6.32 1.05
N SER A 50 41.57 -6.27 1.69
CA SER A 50 41.48 -6.18 3.15
C SER A 50 40.07 -6.57 3.58
N SER A 51 39.99 -7.70 4.26
CA SER A 51 38.83 -8.24 4.95
C SER A 51 38.59 -7.47 6.25
N GLU A 52 37.58 -6.61 6.28
CA GLU A 52 36.93 -6.16 7.51
C GLU A 52 35.41 -6.08 7.26
N GLU A 53 34.70 -7.13 7.65
CA GLU A 53 33.25 -7.13 7.81
C GLU A 53 32.89 -6.18 8.97
N PHE A 54 32.76 -4.89 8.68
CA PHE A 54 32.09 -3.97 9.58
C PHE A 54 30.58 -4.12 9.42
N LEU A 55 29.99 -4.86 10.35
CA LEU A 55 28.57 -4.80 10.70
C LEU A 55 28.23 -3.39 11.18
N PHE A 56 27.91 -2.48 10.26
CA PHE A 56 27.15 -1.28 10.60
C PHE A 56 25.70 -1.70 10.84
N HIS A 57 25.36 -1.98 12.10
CA HIS A 57 24.02 -1.70 12.58
C HIS A 57 23.87 -0.17 12.56
N GLU A 58 23.42 0.36 11.43
CA GLU A 58 23.11 1.78 11.30
C GLU A 58 21.92 2.06 12.24
N ALA A 59 22.21 2.68 13.38
CA ALA A 59 21.17 3.21 14.25
C ALA A 59 20.33 4.19 13.41
N PRO A 60 18.99 4.15 13.51
CA PRO A 60 18.14 5.02 12.69
C PRO A 60 18.57 6.48 12.90
N HIS A 61 18.95 7.15 11.81
CA HIS A 61 19.33 8.56 11.85
C HIS A 61 18.18 9.34 12.49
N ARG A 62 18.48 10.20 13.48
CA ARG A 62 17.48 11.00 14.23
C ARG A 62 16.50 11.81 13.35
N ARG A 63 16.76 11.94 12.04
CA ARG A 63 15.92 12.58 11.02
C ARG A 63 14.79 11.71 10.46
N ASP A 64 14.72 10.44 10.88
CA ASP A 64 13.65 9.54 10.48
C ASP A 64 12.52 9.45 11.50
N VAL A 65 12.56 10.17 12.62
CA VAL A 65 11.43 10.25 13.55
C VAL A 65 10.54 11.43 13.14
N LEU A 66 9.26 11.16 12.93
CA LEU A 66 8.25 12.15 12.54
C LEU A 66 7.36 12.49 13.74
N GLU A 67 7.14 13.78 13.96
CA GLU A 67 6.30 14.31 15.05
C GLU A 67 4.81 13.97 14.85
N PRO A 68 4.02 13.85 15.93
CA PRO A 68 2.56 13.70 15.85
C PRO A 68 1.91 14.72 14.90
N THR A 69 0.91 14.28 14.14
CA THR A 69 0.25 15.15 13.16
C THR A 69 -1.14 14.63 12.79
N ALA A 70 -2.02 15.52 12.34
CA ALA A 70 -3.32 15.15 11.79
C ALA A 70 -3.24 15.16 10.26
N LEU A 71 -3.54 14.01 9.65
CA LEU A 71 -3.52 13.82 8.21
C LEU A 71 -4.95 13.74 7.67
N VAL A 72 -5.19 14.41 6.55
CA VAL A 72 -6.48 14.45 5.88
C VAL A 72 -6.33 13.88 4.49
N LEU A 73 -7.17 12.90 4.15
CA LEU A 73 -7.32 12.39 2.79
C LEU A 73 -8.35 13.24 2.05
N LYS A 74 -7.92 13.80 0.91
CA LYS A 74 -8.78 14.49 -0.04
C LYS A 74 -8.55 13.92 -1.44
N ASP A 75 -9.58 13.29 -1.98
CA ASP A 75 -9.55 12.54 -3.24
C ASP A 75 -8.45 11.47 -3.23
N ARG A 76 -7.28 11.82 -3.79
CA ARG A 76 -6.11 10.94 -3.92
C ARG A 76 -4.88 11.43 -3.15
N TYR A 77 -4.96 12.57 -2.48
CA TYR A 77 -3.84 13.22 -1.80
C TYR A 77 -4.04 13.23 -0.29
N ILE A 78 -2.95 13.06 0.45
CA ILE A 78 -2.94 13.10 1.91
C ILE A 78 -2.02 14.23 2.33
N ALA A 79 -2.57 15.21 3.04
CA ALA A 79 -1.85 16.39 3.51
C ALA A 79 -2.07 16.58 5.02
N PRO A 80 -1.17 17.27 5.74
CA PRO A 80 -1.41 17.72 7.09
C PRO A 80 -2.62 18.65 7.14
N GLU A 81 -3.45 18.51 8.16
CA GLU A 81 -4.59 19.41 8.38
C GLU A 81 -4.14 20.88 8.52
N THR A 82 -2.97 21.10 9.13
CA THR A 82 -2.40 22.43 9.34
C THR A 82 -1.81 23.05 8.07
N ASP A 83 -1.51 22.24 7.05
CA ASP A 83 -0.97 22.70 5.77
C ASP A 83 -1.54 21.86 4.60
N PRO A 84 -2.78 22.12 4.18
CA PRO A 84 -3.46 21.33 3.14
C PRO A 84 -2.81 21.45 1.74
N THR A 85 -1.90 22.40 1.56
CA THR A 85 -1.20 22.61 0.28
C THR A 85 0.03 21.73 0.14
N ASN A 86 0.55 21.22 1.26
CA ASN A 86 1.73 20.38 1.33
C ASN A 86 1.34 18.89 1.44
N SER A 87 0.94 18.30 0.31
CA SER A 87 0.64 16.87 0.23
C SER A 87 1.90 16.04 0.54
N LEU A 88 1.77 15.11 1.49
CA LEU A 88 2.85 14.20 1.88
C LEU A 88 2.76 12.85 1.16
N TYR A 89 1.56 12.43 0.80
CA TYR A 89 1.33 11.16 0.10
C TYR A 89 0.32 11.32 -1.02
N GLU A 90 0.42 10.40 -1.97
CA GLU A 90 -0.52 10.26 -3.06
C GLU A 90 -0.88 8.78 -3.28
N ILE A 91 -2.16 8.55 -3.55
CA ILE A 91 -2.69 7.25 -3.93
C ILE A 91 -2.98 7.29 -5.43
N GLY A 92 -2.62 6.24 -6.16
CA GLY A 92 -2.84 6.18 -7.61
C GLY A 92 -4.30 6.36 -8.05
N ARG A 93 -5.25 6.05 -7.15
CA ARG A 93 -6.71 6.24 -7.32
C ARG A 93 -7.35 6.55 -5.97
N ASP A 94 -8.50 7.23 -6.02
CA ASP A 94 -9.34 7.45 -4.85
C ASP A 94 -9.92 6.10 -4.35
N VAL A 95 -9.49 5.70 -3.15
CA VAL A 95 -9.90 4.46 -2.46
C VAL A 95 -11.28 4.54 -1.82
N THR A 96 -11.86 5.74 -1.80
CA THR A 96 -13.20 6.05 -1.26
C THR A 96 -14.26 6.17 -2.36
N ALA A 97 -13.83 6.20 -3.62
CA ALA A 97 -14.71 6.23 -4.78
C ALA A 97 -15.46 4.89 -4.96
N ILE A 98 -16.74 5.00 -5.31
CA ILE A 98 -17.60 3.86 -5.66
C ILE A 98 -18.08 4.05 -7.11
N PRO A 99 -17.88 3.07 -8.02
CA PRO A 99 -17.15 1.81 -7.82
C PRO A 99 -15.64 1.98 -8.05
N LEU A 100 -14.82 1.43 -7.15
CA LEU A 100 -13.39 1.27 -7.42
C LEU A 100 -13.15 -0.02 -8.23
N LYS A 101 -13.04 0.12 -9.56
CA LYS A 101 -12.74 -0.98 -10.50
C LYS A 101 -11.25 -1.26 -10.64
N ALA A 102 -10.52 -1.28 -9.52
CA ALA A 102 -9.09 -1.60 -9.47
C ALA A 102 -8.86 -2.82 -8.57
N THR A 103 -7.86 -3.64 -8.90
CA THR A 103 -7.39 -4.73 -8.03
C THR A 103 -6.13 -4.35 -7.27
N SER A 104 -5.46 -3.28 -7.71
CA SER A 104 -4.29 -2.71 -7.07
C SER A 104 -4.20 -1.20 -7.37
N VAL A 105 -3.70 -0.43 -6.41
CA VAL A 105 -3.40 1.01 -6.55
C VAL A 105 -2.03 1.32 -5.95
N THR A 106 -1.30 2.27 -6.53
CA THR A 106 -0.01 2.71 -6.00
C THR A 106 -0.19 3.60 -4.77
N PHE A 107 0.79 3.59 -3.89
CA PHE A 107 0.92 4.50 -2.77
C PHE A 107 2.34 5.06 -2.73
N GLU A 108 2.41 6.37 -2.83
CA GLU A 108 3.65 7.11 -3.06
C GLU A 108 3.80 8.19 -2.00
N ARG A 109 5.04 8.41 -1.57
CA ARG A 109 5.41 9.55 -0.72
C ARG A 109 5.94 10.66 -1.60
N ILE A 110 5.52 11.88 -1.34
CA ILE A 110 5.97 13.07 -2.04
C ILE A 110 7.19 13.60 -1.28
N GLU A 111 8.35 13.65 -1.94
CA GLU A 111 9.59 14.16 -1.34
C GLU A 111 9.83 15.62 -1.74
N ASP A 112 10.20 16.46 -0.76
CA ASP A 112 10.54 17.87 -0.97
C ASP A 112 12.07 18.01 -1.09
N HIS A 113 12.55 18.53 -2.22
CA HIS A 113 13.98 18.74 -2.49
C HIS A 113 14.59 19.93 -1.76
N ARG A 114 13.82 20.72 -0.98
CA ARG A 114 14.31 21.95 -0.34
C ARG A 114 15.48 21.77 0.64
N LEU A 115 15.89 20.54 0.97
CA LEU A 115 17.04 20.25 1.84
C LEU A 115 18.23 19.58 1.12
N SER A 116 18.14 19.28 -0.17
CA SER A 116 19.29 18.77 -0.94
C SER A 116 20.10 19.92 -1.52
N GLU A 117 20.78 20.65 -0.63
CA GLU A 117 21.80 21.61 -0.99
C GLU A 117 23.03 20.81 -1.49
N VAL A 118 23.13 20.64 -2.81
CA VAL A 118 24.36 20.58 -3.64
C VAL A 118 24.00 20.05 -5.05
N SER A 119 23.97 21.00 -5.99
CA SER A 119 24.19 20.87 -7.45
C SER A 119 23.27 19.99 -8.32
N LEU A 120 22.33 20.63 -9.04
CA LEU A 120 22.20 20.76 -10.51
C LEU A 120 20.82 21.37 -10.86
N PRO A 121 20.65 22.10 -11.98
CA PRO A 121 19.37 22.70 -12.34
C PRO A 121 18.52 21.70 -13.12
N ALA A 122 17.62 20.96 -12.47
CA ALA A 122 16.67 20.11 -13.19
C ALA A 122 15.39 19.80 -12.39
N SER A 123 14.27 20.20 -12.98
CA SER A 123 12.87 19.85 -12.71
C SER A 123 12.27 20.23 -11.33
N THR A 124 11.34 21.17 -11.36
CA THR A 124 10.43 21.57 -10.27
C THR A 124 9.36 20.51 -9.96
N GLU A 125 9.54 19.26 -10.38
CA GLU A 125 8.61 18.17 -10.10
C GLU A 125 9.04 17.50 -8.79
N SER A 126 8.15 17.56 -7.79
CA SER A 126 8.28 16.78 -6.56
C SER A 126 8.54 15.31 -6.89
N GLN A 127 9.69 14.77 -6.50
CA GLN A 127 10.02 13.37 -6.76
C GLN A 127 9.11 12.48 -5.90
N LYS A 128 8.31 11.63 -6.56
CA LYS A 128 7.45 10.66 -5.88
C LYS A 128 8.26 9.39 -5.60
N LYS A 129 8.32 8.99 -4.33
CA LYS A 129 8.88 7.71 -3.92
C LYS A 129 7.76 6.69 -3.82
N HIS A 130 7.76 5.70 -4.71
CA HIS A 130 6.83 4.58 -4.63
C HIS A 130 7.16 3.71 -3.41
N LEU A 131 6.19 3.54 -2.51
CA LEU A 131 6.36 2.74 -1.29
C LEU A 131 5.64 1.40 -1.39
N PHE A 132 4.35 1.40 -1.72
CA PHE A 132 3.51 0.22 -1.70
C PHE A 132 2.56 0.15 -2.89
N TYR A 133 2.18 -1.07 -3.24
CA TYR A 133 0.91 -1.33 -3.92
C TYR A 133 -0.13 -1.78 -2.89
N LEU A 134 -1.25 -1.07 -2.80
CA LEU A 134 -2.44 -1.54 -2.07
C LEU A 134 -3.17 -2.51 -2.99
N ALA A 135 -3.54 -3.69 -2.50
CA ALA A 135 -4.17 -4.73 -3.31
C ALA A 135 -5.45 -5.27 -2.67
N HIS A 136 -6.46 -5.42 -3.53
CA HIS A 136 -7.67 -6.19 -3.27
C HIS A 136 -7.97 -7.05 -4.51
N PRO A 137 -7.41 -8.27 -4.60
CA PRO A 137 -7.59 -9.13 -5.77
C PRO A 137 -9.04 -9.59 -5.95
N LEU A 138 -9.44 -9.77 -7.21
CA LEU A 138 -10.73 -10.39 -7.54
C LEU A 138 -10.81 -11.81 -6.97
N GLY A 139 -11.97 -12.14 -6.39
CA GLY A 139 -12.21 -13.44 -5.77
C GLY A 139 -11.38 -13.68 -4.52
N SER A 140 -10.87 -12.64 -3.87
CA SER A 140 -10.10 -12.71 -2.62
C SER A 140 -10.82 -13.50 -1.52
N GLN A 141 -12.15 -13.45 -1.47
CA GLN A 141 -12.96 -14.22 -0.53
C GLN A 141 -12.87 -15.75 -0.70
N TYR A 142 -12.37 -16.23 -1.84
CA TYR A 142 -12.19 -17.65 -2.13
C TYR A 142 -10.73 -18.10 -2.03
N ARG A 143 -9.80 -17.18 -1.74
CA ARG A 143 -8.37 -17.47 -1.60
C ARG A 143 -8.04 -17.76 -0.14
N ILE A 144 -7.21 -18.77 0.08
CA ILE A 144 -6.75 -19.19 1.42
C ILE A 144 -5.27 -18.88 1.59
N ASP A 145 -4.53 -18.76 0.48
CA ASP A 145 -3.08 -18.56 0.43
C ASP A 145 -2.66 -17.09 0.34
N THR A 146 -3.60 -16.16 0.27
CA THR A 146 -3.31 -14.71 0.19
C THR A 146 -4.40 -13.93 0.92
N PRO A 147 -4.03 -12.94 1.75
CA PRO A 147 -5.00 -12.06 2.40
C PRO A 147 -5.92 -11.36 1.39
N ALA A 148 -7.13 -11.02 1.81
CA ALA A 148 -8.08 -10.34 0.93
C ALA A 148 -7.72 -8.88 0.65
N TYR A 149 -7.02 -8.25 1.59
CA TYR A 149 -6.50 -6.90 1.53
C TYR A 149 -5.05 -6.92 2.01
N TYR A 150 -4.13 -6.40 1.21
CA TYR A 150 -2.72 -6.35 1.58
C TYR A 150 -1.97 -5.23 0.87
N LEU A 151 -0.79 -4.91 1.38
CA LEU A 151 0.22 -4.05 0.78
C LEU A 151 1.39 -4.90 0.32
N THR A 152 1.86 -4.70 -0.91
CA THR A 152 3.19 -5.19 -1.30
C THR A 152 4.15 -4.03 -1.38
N SER A 153 5.30 -4.19 -0.73
CA SER A 153 6.39 -3.25 -0.80
C SER A 153 6.97 -3.18 -2.20
N PHE A 154 7.22 -1.97 -2.69
CA PHE A 154 7.89 -1.73 -3.97
C PHE A 154 9.41 -2.01 -3.91
N SER A 155 10.04 -1.78 -2.76
CA SER A 155 11.49 -1.87 -2.57
C SER A 155 11.86 -2.46 -1.22
N PRO A 156 12.99 -3.18 -1.10
CA PRO A 156 13.42 -3.77 0.16
C PRO A 156 13.66 -2.75 1.29
N ASN A 157 13.78 -1.46 0.96
CA ASN A 157 13.99 -0.35 1.90
C ASN A 157 12.68 0.15 2.51
N THR A 158 11.78 -0.77 2.84
CA THR A 158 10.51 -0.50 3.53
C THR A 158 10.31 -1.62 4.54
N LEU A 159 9.34 -1.48 5.45
CA LEU A 159 9.03 -2.51 6.44
C LEU A 159 8.68 -3.88 5.84
N GLY A 160 8.30 -3.95 4.57
CA GLY A 160 7.99 -5.18 3.85
C GLY A 160 6.53 -5.28 3.42
N ASN A 161 6.08 -6.48 3.06
CA ASN A 161 4.70 -6.71 2.70
C ASN A 161 3.81 -6.72 3.94
N ILE A 162 2.61 -6.15 3.87
CA ILE A 162 1.70 -6.00 5.01
C ILE A 162 0.37 -6.63 4.68
N SER A 163 -0.20 -7.44 5.58
CA SER A 163 -1.55 -7.97 5.44
C SER A 163 -2.53 -7.25 6.37
N LEU A 164 -3.76 -7.09 5.92
CA LEU A 164 -4.87 -6.60 6.73
C LEU A 164 -5.79 -7.78 7.07
N GLU A 165 -5.66 -8.30 8.29
CA GLU A 165 -6.58 -9.31 8.82
C GLU A 165 -7.83 -8.64 9.38
N ILE A 166 -8.98 -9.20 9.02
CA ILE A 166 -10.29 -8.66 9.39
C ILE A 166 -10.99 -9.72 10.25
N SER A 167 -11.47 -9.30 11.41
CA SER A 167 -12.19 -10.17 12.32
C SER A 167 -13.39 -9.45 12.93
N LYS A 168 -14.27 -10.18 13.61
CA LYS A 168 -15.37 -9.62 14.38
C LYS A 168 -15.13 -9.86 15.86
N SER A 169 -15.21 -8.79 16.65
CA SER A 169 -15.24 -8.88 18.10
C SER A 169 -16.46 -9.67 18.59
N ARG A 170 -16.45 -10.08 19.86
CA ARG A 170 -17.60 -10.73 20.52
C ARG A 170 -18.89 -9.91 20.44
N LEU A 171 -18.76 -8.59 20.27
CA LEU A 171 -19.86 -7.64 20.23
C LEU A 171 -20.23 -7.26 18.78
N GLY A 172 -19.76 -8.03 17.80
CA GLY A 172 -20.10 -7.89 16.38
C GLY A 172 -19.40 -6.73 15.66
N LYS A 173 -18.55 -5.97 16.35
CA LYS A 173 -17.77 -4.87 15.76
C LYS A 173 -16.58 -5.43 14.99
N THR A 174 -16.32 -4.86 13.82
CA THR A 174 -15.14 -5.21 13.01
C THR A 174 -13.87 -4.76 13.70
N GLU A 175 -12.88 -5.64 13.73
CA GLU A 175 -11.52 -5.37 14.22
C GLU A 175 -10.52 -5.71 13.12
N PHE A 176 -9.45 -4.93 13.05
CA PHE A 176 -8.39 -5.14 12.07
C PHE A 176 -7.06 -5.41 12.78
N LYS A 177 -6.25 -6.27 12.20
CA LYS A 177 -4.82 -6.40 12.53
C LYS A 177 -4.01 -6.15 11.29
N VAL A 178 -2.99 -5.32 11.44
CA VAL A 178 -2.02 -4.99 10.40
C VAL A 178 -0.77 -5.79 10.71
N LEU A 179 -0.46 -6.79 9.88
CA LEU A 179 0.65 -7.71 10.12
C LEU A 179 1.73 -7.51 9.06
N VAL A 180 3.00 -7.46 9.47
CA VAL A 180 4.14 -7.24 8.58
C VAL A 180 4.92 -8.51 8.33
N SER A 181 5.22 -8.75 7.06
CA SER A 181 6.17 -9.75 6.58
C SER A 181 7.48 -9.06 6.23
N SER A 182 8.34 -8.89 7.24
CA SER A 182 9.57 -8.11 7.13
C SER A 182 10.51 -8.62 6.03
N GLY A 183 11.10 -7.68 5.29
CA GLY A 183 12.01 -7.99 4.18
C GLY A 183 11.35 -8.57 2.93
N LYS A 184 10.02 -8.72 2.90
CA LYS A 184 9.28 -9.13 1.70
C LYS A 184 8.91 -7.94 0.81
N THR A 185 8.95 -8.17 -0.49
CA THR A 185 8.63 -7.22 -1.55
C THR A 185 7.55 -7.80 -2.47
N TRP A 186 7.07 -6.99 -3.42
CA TRP A 186 6.14 -7.40 -4.47
C TRP A 186 6.66 -8.55 -5.36
N SER A 187 7.98 -8.73 -5.42
CA SER A 187 8.63 -9.72 -6.29
C SER A 187 8.81 -11.09 -5.62
N ASP A 188 8.62 -11.17 -4.31
CA ASP A 188 8.90 -12.37 -3.53
C ASP A 188 7.86 -13.46 -3.70
N THR A 189 8.31 -14.71 -3.58
CA THR A 189 7.44 -15.89 -3.54
C THR A 189 7.89 -16.84 -2.43
N PRO A 190 7.09 -17.05 -1.37
CA PRO A 190 5.79 -16.44 -1.09
C PRO A 190 5.88 -14.95 -0.72
N LEU A 191 4.79 -14.21 -0.97
CA LEU A 191 4.66 -12.78 -0.65
C LEU A 191 4.61 -12.52 0.86
N PHE A 192 4.08 -13.45 1.64
CA PHE A 192 3.94 -13.32 3.09
C PHE A 192 4.71 -14.44 3.78
N VAL A 193 5.20 -14.13 4.99
CA VAL A 193 5.77 -15.15 5.88
C VAL A 193 4.63 -15.85 6.63
N GLU A 194 4.90 -17.06 7.12
CA GLU A 194 3.89 -17.85 7.83
C GLU A 194 3.51 -17.24 9.18
N ASN A 195 4.47 -16.63 9.89
CA ASN A 195 4.28 -15.99 11.19
C ASN A 195 4.63 -14.50 11.10
N PRO A 196 3.75 -13.67 10.53
CA PRO A 196 3.99 -12.23 10.41
C PRO A 196 3.89 -11.53 11.77
N GLU A 197 4.61 -10.42 11.92
CA GLU A 197 4.62 -9.63 13.15
C GLU A 197 3.44 -8.66 13.19
N LEU A 198 2.84 -8.46 14.37
CA LEU A 198 1.79 -7.45 14.56
C LEU A 198 2.39 -6.05 14.53
N LEU A 199 2.02 -5.25 13.53
CA LEU A 199 2.45 -3.86 13.44
C LEU A 199 1.47 -2.91 14.14
N PHE A 200 0.17 -3.09 13.87
CA PHE A 200 -0.91 -2.31 14.47
C PHE A 200 -2.18 -3.13 14.68
N SER A 201 -2.95 -2.80 15.72
CA SER A 201 -4.34 -3.24 15.89
C SER A 201 -5.30 -2.07 15.73
N VAL A 202 -6.46 -2.31 15.11
CA VAL A 202 -7.50 -1.29 14.94
C VAL A 202 -8.80 -1.77 15.56
N ARG A 203 -9.31 -1.03 16.55
CA ARG A 203 -10.55 -1.36 17.27
C ARG A 203 -11.41 -0.13 17.46
N GLN A 204 -12.73 -0.31 17.46
CA GLN A 204 -13.65 0.79 17.72
C GLN A 204 -13.83 1.01 19.24
N LYS A 205 -13.50 2.21 19.74
CA LYS A 205 -13.64 2.54 21.17
C LYS A 205 -15.09 2.93 21.50
N TRP A 206 -15.64 2.34 22.57
CA TRP A 206 -17.03 2.51 22.99
C TRP A 206 -17.47 3.95 23.21
N ALA A 207 -16.59 4.80 23.75
CA ALA A 207 -16.96 6.15 24.18
C ALA A 207 -17.14 7.16 23.03
N HIS A 208 -16.55 6.91 21.85
CA HIS A 208 -16.47 7.93 20.79
C HIS A 208 -16.74 7.42 19.37
N ALA A 209 -17.16 6.15 19.22
CA ALA A 209 -17.38 5.50 17.92
C ALA A 209 -16.21 5.58 16.93
N ARG A 210 -15.03 6.03 17.37
CA ARG A 210 -13.81 6.18 16.56
C ARG A 210 -13.01 4.89 16.49
N HIS A 211 -12.37 4.65 15.36
CA HIS A 211 -11.35 3.60 15.24
C HIS A 211 -10.06 4.09 15.87
N MET A 212 -9.53 3.32 16.81
CA MET A 212 -8.29 3.56 17.51
C MET A 212 -7.25 2.58 16.98
N TRP A 213 -6.08 3.11 16.64
CA TRP A 213 -4.92 2.37 16.18
C TRP A 213 -3.94 2.24 17.33
N THR A 214 -3.60 1.00 17.69
CA THR A 214 -2.60 0.70 18.72
C THR A 214 -1.41 -0.04 18.12
N ASP A 215 -0.26 0.08 18.75
CA ASP A 215 0.90 -0.74 18.41
C ASP A 215 0.83 -2.16 18.99
N SER A 216 1.92 -2.92 18.85
CA SER A 216 2.10 -4.26 19.40
C SER A 216 2.08 -4.32 20.93
N SER A 217 2.26 -3.18 21.60
CA SER A 217 2.20 -3.02 23.05
C SER A 217 0.84 -2.52 23.53
N ASP A 218 -0.15 -2.46 22.64
CA ASP A 218 -1.50 -1.91 22.87
C ASP A 218 -1.52 -0.41 23.23
N GLU A 219 -0.45 0.33 22.94
CA GLU A 219 -0.37 1.79 23.14
C GLU A 219 -1.00 2.55 21.97
N GLU A 220 -1.76 3.62 22.23
CA GLU A 220 -2.43 4.41 21.19
C GLU A 220 -1.39 5.18 20.35
N VAL A 221 -1.37 4.89 19.04
CA VAL A 221 -0.48 5.57 18.08
C VAL A 221 -1.23 6.49 17.12
N ALA A 222 -2.52 6.21 16.89
CA ALA A 222 -3.39 7.07 16.11
C ALA A 222 -4.88 6.80 16.39
N TYR A 223 -5.75 7.70 15.93
CA TYR A 223 -7.19 7.46 15.84
C TYR A 223 -7.78 8.10 14.58
N GLU A 224 -8.89 7.56 14.11
CA GLU A 224 -9.68 8.13 13.01
C GLU A 224 -10.68 9.16 13.53
N ASP A 225 -10.76 10.32 12.88
CA ASP A 225 -11.75 11.36 13.19
C ASP A 225 -12.58 11.69 11.95
N ASN A 226 -13.58 10.86 11.66
CA ASN A 226 -14.39 11.00 10.45
C ASN A 226 -15.52 12.04 10.59
N LYS A 227 -15.29 13.13 11.34
CA LYS A 227 -16.24 14.24 11.42
C LYS A 227 -16.36 14.93 10.06
N ASP A 228 -17.52 15.54 9.83
CA ASP A 228 -17.79 16.37 8.65
C ASP A 228 -17.58 15.64 7.30
N ASN A 229 -17.74 14.31 7.30
CA ASN A 229 -17.54 13.45 6.14
C ASN A 229 -16.12 13.55 5.53
N GLN A 230 -15.14 13.92 6.36
CA GLN A 230 -13.74 14.00 5.97
C GLN A 230 -12.98 12.81 6.56
N HIS A 231 -12.19 12.13 5.74
CA HIS A 231 -11.34 11.03 6.19
C HIS A 231 -10.07 11.60 6.82
N LYS A 232 -9.99 11.53 8.15
CA LYS A 232 -8.89 12.07 8.94
C LYS A 232 -8.27 11.02 9.85
N LEU A 233 -6.94 10.95 9.82
CA LEU A 233 -6.11 10.13 10.70
C LEU A 233 -5.27 11.04 11.60
N VAL A 234 -5.52 11.01 12.90
CA VAL A 234 -4.73 11.75 13.89
C VAL A 234 -3.67 10.84 14.46
N VAL A 235 -2.40 11.07 14.09
CA VAL A 235 -1.24 10.37 14.64
C VAL A 235 -0.83 11.05 15.95
N THR A 236 -0.85 10.31 17.04
CA THR A 236 -0.65 10.84 18.41
C THR A 236 0.77 10.67 18.93
N THR A 237 1.56 9.79 18.31
CA THR A 237 2.87 9.38 18.82
C THR A 237 3.94 9.64 17.77
N ALA A 238 5.09 10.18 18.21
CA ALA A 238 6.26 10.32 17.35
C ALA A 238 6.76 8.93 16.92
N MET A 239 7.00 8.73 15.64
CA MET A 239 7.39 7.40 15.13
C MET A 239 8.30 7.50 13.91
N GLY A 240 9.04 6.41 13.67
CA GLY A 240 9.89 6.27 12.50
C GLY A 240 9.13 6.45 11.18
N ARG A 241 9.78 7.02 10.18
CA ARG A 241 9.22 7.35 8.86
C ARG A 241 8.61 6.13 8.19
N GLU A 242 9.33 5.01 8.15
CA GLU A 242 8.82 3.78 7.55
C GLU A 242 7.59 3.24 8.27
N ARG A 243 7.56 3.38 9.61
CA ARG A 243 6.40 3.00 10.42
C ARG A 243 5.21 3.92 10.16
N ARG A 244 5.44 5.22 9.98
CA ARG A 244 4.38 6.16 9.58
C ARG A 244 3.88 5.88 8.17
N ASP A 245 4.77 5.63 7.22
CA ASP A 245 4.42 5.28 5.85
C ASP A 245 3.51 4.05 5.82
N ALA A 246 3.87 3.01 6.59
CA ALA A 246 3.04 1.81 6.74
C ALA A 246 1.70 2.09 7.43
N LEU A 247 1.66 2.94 8.47
CA LEU A 247 0.42 3.34 9.14
C LEU A 247 -0.54 4.03 8.17
N VAL A 248 -0.05 5.02 7.41
CA VAL A 248 -0.87 5.77 6.46
C VAL A 248 -1.34 4.88 5.32
N ALA A 249 -0.47 4.04 4.76
CA ALA A 249 -0.85 3.09 3.72
C ALA A 249 -1.88 2.06 4.21
N ALA A 250 -1.73 1.54 5.44
CA ALA A 250 -2.68 0.62 6.04
C ALA A 250 -4.02 1.30 6.34
N TRP A 251 -4.02 2.57 6.74
CA TRP A 251 -5.24 3.37 6.87
C TRP A 251 -5.97 3.51 5.53
N CYS A 252 -5.27 3.81 4.44
CA CYS A 252 -5.86 3.84 3.10
C CYS A 252 -6.41 2.47 2.67
N LEU A 253 -5.72 1.38 2.99
CA LEU A 253 -6.19 0.01 2.71
C LEU A 253 -7.47 -0.33 3.51
N LYS A 254 -7.56 0.12 4.77
CA LYS A 254 -8.79 0.00 5.58
C LYS A 254 -9.92 0.85 4.98
N LEU A 255 -9.67 2.09 4.55
CA LEU A 255 -10.68 2.91 3.90
C LEU A 255 -11.19 2.25 2.61
N TRP A 256 -10.32 1.60 1.85
CA TRP A 256 -10.72 0.81 0.70
C TRP A 256 -11.63 -0.36 1.10
N HIS A 257 -11.28 -1.10 2.16
CA HIS A 257 -12.16 -2.14 2.72
C HIS A 257 -13.53 -1.57 3.11
N ASP A 258 -13.56 -0.50 3.90
CA ASP A 258 -14.81 0.07 4.42
C ASP A 258 -15.71 0.57 3.28
N THR A 259 -15.12 1.17 2.25
CA THR A 259 -15.81 1.61 1.02
C THR A 259 -16.38 0.43 0.25
N SER A 260 -15.57 -0.60 0.03
CA SER A 260 -15.93 -1.79 -0.75
C SER A 260 -16.99 -2.66 -0.07
N GLU A 261 -17.00 -2.67 1.26
CA GLU A 261 -17.95 -3.42 2.08
C GLU A 261 -19.17 -2.61 2.52
N SER A 262 -19.23 -1.33 2.13
CA SER A 262 -20.39 -0.47 2.38
C SER A 262 -21.66 -0.99 1.71
N SER A 263 -22.82 -0.67 2.29
CA SER A 263 -24.11 -1.03 1.70
C SER A 263 -24.32 -0.42 0.31
N ARG A 264 -23.73 0.75 0.06
CA ARG A 264 -23.75 1.40 -1.26
C ARG A 264 -22.97 0.58 -2.29
N ALA A 265 -21.75 0.18 -1.99
CA ALA A 265 -20.96 -0.67 -2.89
C ALA A 265 -21.62 -2.03 -3.14
N LYS A 266 -22.30 -2.60 -2.13
CA LYS A 266 -23.07 -3.85 -2.29
C LYS A 266 -24.24 -3.70 -3.26
N ARG A 267 -25.01 -2.62 -3.14
CA ARG A 267 -26.10 -2.32 -4.10
C ARG A 267 -25.60 -2.09 -5.52
N ASP A 268 -24.49 -1.38 -5.69
CA ASP A 268 -23.92 -1.14 -7.03
C ASP A 268 -23.45 -2.45 -7.69
N ARG A 269 -22.85 -3.39 -6.92
CA ARG A 269 -22.50 -4.74 -7.42
C ARG A 269 -23.74 -5.54 -7.84
N GLU A 270 -24.83 -5.44 -7.08
CA GLU A 270 -26.11 -6.08 -7.41
C GLU A 270 -26.70 -5.51 -8.71
N LEU A 271 -26.65 -4.18 -8.90
CA LEU A 271 -27.11 -3.53 -10.12
C LEU A 271 -26.27 -3.91 -11.35
N ASP A 272 -24.94 -3.97 -11.22
CA ASP A 272 -24.06 -4.45 -12.29
C ASP A 272 -24.42 -5.90 -12.66
N THR A 273 -24.62 -6.77 -11.66
CA THR A 273 -25.01 -8.18 -11.88
C THR A 273 -26.34 -8.30 -12.61
N VAL A 274 -27.36 -7.53 -12.21
CA VAL A 274 -28.68 -7.52 -12.86
C VAL A 274 -28.58 -6.98 -14.29
N SER A 275 -27.76 -5.96 -14.53
CA SER A 275 -27.52 -5.42 -15.88
C SER A 275 -26.88 -6.47 -16.81
N TYR A 276 -25.87 -7.21 -16.32
CA TYR A 276 -25.23 -8.29 -17.07
C TYR A 276 -26.22 -9.43 -17.39
N VAL A 277 -27.04 -9.85 -16.43
CA VAL A 277 -28.05 -10.90 -16.64
C VAL A 277 -29.13 -10.46 -17.64
N LEU A 278 -29.57 -9.20 -17.58
CA LEU A 278 -30.55 -8.66 -18.53
C LEU A 278 -29.98 -8.49 -19.94
N LEU A 279 -28.70 -8.18 -20.08
CA LEU A 279 -28.00 -8.13 -21.36
C LEU A 279 -27.84 -9.53 -21.97
N ASP A 280 -27.51 -10.54 -21.17
CA ASP A 280 -27.38 -11.94 -21.60
C ASP A 280 -28.75 -12.54 -22.02
N MET A 281 -29.82 -12.21 -21.30
CA MET A 281 -31.19 -12.60 -21.67
C MET A 281 -31.69 -11.93 -22.97
N LYS A 282 -31.20 -10.73 -23.30
CA LYS A 282 -31.54 -10.06 -24.56
C LYS A 282 -30.72 -10.58 -25.74
N THR A 283 -29.54 -11.15 -25.49
CA THR A 283 -28.64 -11.66 -26.54
C THR A 283 -28.83 -13.15 -26.84
N ASN A 284 -29.34 -13.94 -25.88
CA ASN A 284 -29.67 -15.36 -26.08
C ASN A 284 -31.11 -15.64 -26.54
N ASN A 285 -31.87 -14.60 -26.92
CA ASN A 285 -33.15 -14.75 -27.62
C ASN A 285 -32.96 -14.48 -29.13
N PHE A 286 -32.26 -15.39 -29.81
CA PHE A 286 -32.27 -15.53 -31.28
C PHE A 286 -32.11 -16.99 -31.66
#